data_AF-A0A7V4K374-F1
#
_entry.id   AF-A0A7V4K374-F1
#
_cell.length_a   1.000
_cell.length_b   1.000
_cell.length_c   1.000
_cell.angle_alpha   90.00
_cell.angle_beta   90.00
_cell.angle_gamma   90.00
#
_symmetry.space_group_name_H-M   'P 1'
#
loop_
_entity.id
_entity.type
_entity.pdbx_description
1 polymer ?
#
loop_
_entity_poly.entity_id
_entity_poly.type
_entity_poly.pdbx_seq_one_letter_code
_entity_poly.pdbx_strand_id
1 'polypeptide(L)'
;GFLAKGLGLREAAVRAKAYVTEGIRRAKSPGKGRAFFDPLSPLEGDLSRWEVVKRLKAAYRKLKEREREVALLIPEVGSNLVFALPGARTPEEVAGIEGRIVRVRDGIRKVGGISFGASRHMARLVLEVMKVAPEVRSAMNVAYSPEAIERMRALGFRIGSFDRRKEPWDVKAKEGASLIWGVKEVLEGLGEVPDVIYDKGDIGKEPMIRVLGRDPEEVVQKVLEVVRRA
;
A
#
# COMPACT_ATOMS: atom_id res chain seq x y z
N GLY A 1 26.35 -15.43 18.07
CA GLY A 1 25.00 -16.05 17.99
C GLY A 1 24.06 -15.40 18.98
N PHE A 2 22.74 -15.62 18.87
CA PHE A 2 21.74 -14.98 19.74
C PHE A 2 21.92 -15.29 21.24
N LEU A 3 22.46 -16.47 21.58
CA LEU A 3 22.86 -16.81 22.96
C LEU A 3 23.96 -15.89 23.51
N ALA A 4 24.96 -15.54 22.70
CA ALA A 4 26.03 -14.62 23.07
C ALA A 4 25.56 -13.16 23.26
N LYS A 5 24.31 -12.85 22.88
CA LYS A 5 23.65 -11.56 23.13
C LYS A 5 22.83 -11.57 24.42
N GLY A 6 22.96 -12.61 25.27
CA GLY A 6 22.26 -12.71 26.56
C GLY A 6 20.81 -13.18 26.47
N LEU A 7 20.36 -13.68 25.31
CA LEU A 7 18.99 -14.18 25.14
C LEU A 7 18.86 -15.60 25.71
N GLY A 8 17.73 -15.88 26.37
CA GLY A 8 17.40 -17.23 26.86
C GLY A 8 17.27 -18.24 25.71
N LEU A 9 17.51 -19.53 26.00
CA LEU A 9 17.60 -20.60 24.98
C LEU A 9 16.41 -20.61 24.00
N ARG A 10 15.18 -20.54 24.53
CA ARG A 10 13.95 -20.54 23.72
C ARG A 10 13.89 -19.33 22.79
N GLU A 11 14.19 -18.14 23.29
CA GLU A 11 14.16 -16.91 22.50
C GLU A 11 15.27 -16.89 21.44
N ALA A 12 16.48 -17.33 21.81
CA ALA A 12 17.59 -17.46 20.89
C ALA A 12 17.28 -18.43 19.74
N ALA A 13 16.63 -19.57 20.03
CA ALA A 13 16.21 -20.52 19.01
C ALA A 13 15.14 -19.95 18.06
N VAL A 14 14.14 -19.24 18.60
CA VAL A 14 13.11 -18.57 17.80
C VAL A 14 13.73 -17.52 16.88
N ARG A 15 14.62 -16.65 17.41
CA ARG A 15 15.30 -15.63 16.60
C ARG A 15 16.23 -16.23 15.55
N ALA A 16 16.93 -17.34 15.87
CA ALA A 16 17.76 -18.04 14.91
C ALA A 16 16.94 -18.63 13.75
N LYS A 17 15.79 -19.26 14.05
CA LYS A 17 14.88 -19.77 13.02
C LYS A 17 14.35 -18.64 12.14
N ALA A 18 13.94 -17.51 12.73
CA ALA A 18 13.47 -16.34 11.99
C ALA A 18 14.58 -15.78 11.07
N TYR A 19 15.81 -15.66 11.57
CA TYR A 19 16.98 -15.20 10.83
C TYR A 19 17.29 -16.10 9.62
N VAL A 20 17.32 -17.42 9.80
CA VAL A 20 17.57 -18.37 8.70
C VAL A 20 16.42 -18.36 7.70
N THR A 21 15.17 -18.37 8.17
CA THR A 21 13.98 -18.31 7.30
C THR A 21 14.01 -17.06 6.43
N GLU A 22 14.34 -15.90 7.00
CA GLU A 22 14.39 -14.63 6.27
C GLU A 22 15.56 -14.59 5.27
N GLY A 23 16.73 -15.11 5.63
CA GLY A 23 17.85 -15.20 4.70
C GLY A 23 17.63 -16.19 3.55
N ILE A 24 16.87 -17.28 3.78
CA ILE A 24 16.38 -18.15 2.70
C ILE A 24 15.35 -17.42 1.84
N ARG A 25 14.40 -16.71 2.46
CA ARG A 25 13.35 -15.98 1.75
C ARG A 25 13.91 -14.92 0.80
N ARG A 26 14.97 -14.24 1.22
CA ARG A 26 15.66 -13.19 0.47
C ARG A 26 16.88 -13.69 -0.30
N ALA A 27 17.07 -15.00 -0.39
CA ALA A 27 18.17 -15.59 -1.13
C ALA A 27 18.15 -15.07 -2.57
N LYS A 28 19.28 -14.46 -2.98
CA LYS A 28 19.46 -13.95 -4.35
C LYS A 28 20.11 -15.04 -5.19
N SER A 29 19.74 -15.10 -6.47
CA SER A 29 20.47 -15.85 -7.49
C SER A 29 21.15 -14.85 -8.42
N PRO A 30 22.44 -14.53 -8.23
CA PRO A 30 23.18 -13.62 -9.12
C PRO A 30 23.48 -14.22 -10.52
N GLY A 31 22.62 -15.08 -11.04
CA GLY A 31 22.76 -15.79 -12.32
C GLY A 31 21.83 -17.00 -12.44
N LYS A 32 22.17 -17.97 -13.30
CA LYS A 32 21.42 -19.24 -13.49
C LYS A 32 21.68 -20.30 -12.39
N GLY A 33 22.40 -19.93 -11.33
CA GLY A 33 22.78 -20.84 -10.23
C GLY A 33 21.74 -20.95 -9.11
N ARG A 34 21.98 -21.87 -8.16
CA ARG A 34 21.15 -22.02 -6.95
C ARG A 34 21.15 -20.73 -6.12
N ALA A 35 20.01 -20.41 -5.52
CA ALA A 35 19.89 -19.27 -4.63
C ALA A 35 20.72 -19.51 -3.35
N PHE A 36 21.49 -18.51 -2.93
CA PHE A 36 22.33 -18.61 -1.74
C PHE A 36 21.78 -17.76 -0.61
N PHE A 37 21.93 -18.27 0.62
CA PHE A 37 21.63 -17.55 1.85
C PHE A 37 22.48 -16.26 1.90
N ASP A 38 21.83 -15.11 2.09
CA ASP A 38 22.50 -13.82 2.26
C ASP A 38 22.58 -13.46 3.75
N PRO A 39 23.77 -13.53 4.40
CA PRO A 39 23.92 -13.20 5.82
C PRO A 39 23.64 -11.73 6.16
N LEU A 40 23.71 -10.83 5.18
CA LEU A 40 23.44 -9.40 5.32
C LEU A 40 21.95 -9.06 5.19
N SER A 41 21.13 -10.03 4.80
CA SER A 41 19.67 -9.91 4.60
C SER A 41 18.92 -9.13 5.71
N PRO A 42 19.22 -9.32 7.02
CA PRO A 42 18.56 -8.53 8.07
C PRO A 42 18.98 -7.06 8.11
N LEU A 43 20.25 -6.75 7.86
CA LEU A 43 20.73 -5.37 7.77
C LEU A 43 20.12 -4.66 6.55
N GLU A 44 20.04 -5.37 5.40
CA GLU A 44 19.30 -4.90 4.23
C GLU A 44 17.81 -4.70 4.54
N GLY A 45 17.24 -5.54 5.42
CA GLY A 45 15.88 -5.42 5.93
C GLY A 45 15.64 -4.14 6.73
N ASP A 46 16.53 -3.82 7.66
CA ASP A 46 16.42 -2.62 8.48
C ASP A 46 16.60 -1.34 7.64
N LEU A 47 17.55 -1.33 6.71
CA LEU A 47 17.74 -0.23 5.75
C LEU A 47 16.51 -0.05 4.85
N SER A 48 15.95 -1.14 4.33
CA SER A 48 14.74 -1.09 3.50
C SER A 48 13.53 -0.56 4.28
N ARG A 49 13.39 -0.95 5.56
CA ARG A 49 12.32 -0.46 6.43
C ARG A 49 12.47 1.03 6.73
N TRP A 50 13.69 1.49 7.01
CA TRP A 50 13.97 2.90 7.22
C TRP A 50 13.64 3.73 5.98
N GLU A 51 14.06 3.28 4.80
CA GLU A 51 13.81 3.98 3.53
C GLU A 51 12.30 4.08 3.25
N VAL A 52 11.55 2.99 3.45
CA VAL A 52 10.08 2.99 3.33
C VAL A 52 9.45 4.06 4.21
N VAL A 53 9.81 4.11 5.49
CA VAL A 53 9.29 5.10 6.44
C VAL A 53 9.70 6.53 6.04
N LYS A 54 10.94 6.73 5.60
CA LYS A 54 11.47 8.01 5.16
C LYS A 54 10.71 8.54 3.94
N ARG A 55 10.47 7.70 2.93
CA ARG A 55 9.74 8.08 1.71
C ARG A 55 8.28 8.40 2.00
N LEU A 56 7.61 7.62 2.86
CA LEU A 56 6.26 7.94 3.32
C LEU A 56 6.20 9.28 4.08
N LYS A 57 7.17 9.57 4.95
CA LYS A 57 7.27 10.86 5.65
C LYS A 57 7.43 12.01 4.66
N ALA A 58 8.29 11.86 3.66
CA ALA A 58 8.51 12.88 2.63
C ALA A 58 7.25 13.11 1.77
N ALA A 59 6.61 12.04 1.32
CA ALA A 59 5.38 12.11 0.53
C ALA A 59 4.22 12.74 1.32
N TYR A 60 4.07 12.42 2.61
CA TYR A 60 3.08 13.10 3.46
C TYR A 60 3.35 14.60 3.61
N ARG A 61 4.61 15.03 3.69
CA ARG A 61 4.95 16.47 3.71
C ARG A 61 4.50 17.17 2.43
N LYS A 62 4.68 16.54 1.26
CA LYS A 62 4.19 17.06 -0.02
C LYS A 62 2.66 17.19 -0.06
N LEU A 63 1.92 16.22 0.49
CA LEU A 63 0.46 16.37 0.65
C LEU A 63 0.09 17.56 1.54
N LYS A 64 0.89 17.83 2.59
CA LYS A 64 0.65 18.94 3.51
C LYS A 64 0.87 20.32 2.89
N GLU A 65 1.74 20.44 1.90
CA GLU A 65 1.94 21.71 1.16
C GLU A 65 0.66 22.21 0.48
N ARG A 66 -0.26 21.30 0.11
CA ARG A 66 -1.57 21.63 -0.50
C ARG A 66 -2.74 21.09 0.32
N GLU A 67 -2.62 21.12 1.64
CA GLU A 67 -3.54 20.43 2.54
C GLU A 67 -5.01 20.81 2.39
N ARG A 68 -5.33 22.07 2.08
CA ARG A 68 -6.71 22.54 1.88
C ARG A 68 -7.38 21.89 0.67
N GLU A 69 -6.60 21.67 -0.38
CA GLU A 69 -7.09 21.08 -1.63
C GLU A 69 -7.18 19.56 -1.50
N VAL A 70 -6.17 18.95 -0.87
CA VAL A 70 -6.17 17.51 -0.56
C VAL A 70 -7.30 17.14 0.40
N ALA A 71 -7.68 18.02 1.32
CA ALA A 71 -8.79 17.80 2.25
C ALA A 71 -10.12 17.46 1.56
N LEU A 72 -10.33 17.94 0.33
CA LEU A 72 -11.52 17.64 -0.48
C LEU A 72 -11.54 16.20 -1.01
N LEU A 73 -10.38 15.54 -1.05
CA LEU A 73 -10.22 14.16 -1.47
C LEU A 73 -10.14 13.17 -0.30
N ILE A 74 -10.32 13.61 0.95
CA ILE A 74 -10.31 12.71 2.10
C ILE A 74 -11.72 12.14 2.33
N PRO A 75 -11.92 10.81 2.26
CA PRO A 75 -13.21 10.18 2.53
C PRO A 75 -13.55 10.21 4.02
N GLU A 76 -14.80 9.91 4.38
CA GLU A 76 -15.25 9.93 5.78
C GLU A 76 -14.52 8.87 6.62
N VAL A 77 -14.18 7.72 6.04
CA VAL A 77 -13.33 6.69 6.69
C VAL A 77 -11.84 7.06 6.77
N GLY A 78 -11.43 8.21 6.24
CA GLY A 78 -10.05 8.68 6.16
C GLY A 78 -9.20 7.99 5.08
N SER A 79 -8.13 8.68 4.67
CA SER A 79 -7.18 8.20 3.65
C SER A 79 -5.96 7.53 4.29
N ASN A 80 -5.39 6.54 3.63
CA ASN A 80 -4.13 5.94 4.05
C ASN A 80 -3.17 5.83 2.87
N LEU A 81 -1.99 6.43 3.01
CA LEU A 81 -0.88 6.31 2.08
C LEU A 81 0.01 5.17 2.58
N VAL A 82 0.17 4.13 1.76
CA VAL A 82 0.93 2.92 2.11
C VAL A 82 2.11 2.69 1.19
N PHE A 83 3.13 2.00 1.69
CA PHE A 83 4.30 1.60 0.91
C PHE A 83 4.86 0.27 1.41
N ALA A 84 4.95 -0.69 0.49
CA ALA A 84 5.42 -2.03 0.76
C ALA A 84 6.93 -2.16 0.63
N LEU A 85 7.55 -3.04 1.42
CA LEU A 85 8.92 -3.49 1.17
C LEU A 85 9.04 -4.14 -0.22
N PRO A 86 10.21 -4.07 -0.87
CA PRO A 86 10.48 -4.90 -2.04
C PRO A 86 10.20 -6.38 -1.74
N GLY A 87 9.38 -7.02 -2.57
CA GLY A 87 9.02 -8.43 -2.39
C GLY A 87 8.14 -8.73 -1.16
N ALA A 88 7.47 -7.72 -0.59
CA ALA A 88 6.53 -7.91 0.51
C ALA A 88 5.46 -8.96 0.18
N ARG A 89 5.13 -9.80 1.16
CA ARG A 89 4.11 -10.86 1.04
C ARG A 89 3.02 -10.77 2.10
N THR A 90 3.27 -10.06 3.19
CA THR A 90 2.31 -9.94 4.30
C THR A 90 2.00 -8.47 4.64
N PRO A 91 0.82 -8.17 5.22
CA PRO A 91 0.47 -6.81 5.61
C PRO A 91 1.47 -6.14 6.57
N GLU A 92 2.17 -6.93 7.38
CA GLU A 92 3.21 -6.49 8.32
C GLU A 92 4.51 -6.03 7.62
N GLU A 93 4.61 -6.27 6.31
CA GLU A 93 5.69 -5.78 5.45
C GLU A 93 5.29 -4.53 4.66
N VAL A 94 4.10 -3.99 4.93
CA VAL A 94 3.61 -2.75 4.34
C VAL A 94 3.49 -1.68 5.42
N ALA A 95 4.16 -0.55 5.21
CA ALA A 95 4.03 0.61 6.08
C ALA A 95 2.86 1.49 5.65
N GLY A 96 2.22 2.12 6.62
CA GLY A 96 1.14 3.09 6.40
C GLY A 96 1.05 4.06 7.56
N ILE A 97 -0.01 4.87 7.58
CA ILE A 97 -0.26 5.85 8.64
C ILE A 97 -1.25 5.25 9.65
N GLU A 98 -0.83 5.19 10.91
CA GLU A 98 -1.68 4.77 12.03
C GLU A 98 -2.83 5.76 12.22
N GLY A 99 -4.06 5.23 12.39
CA GLY A 99 -5.26 6.05 12.52
C GLY A 99 -5.62 6.89 11.27
N ARG A 100 -4.88 6.73 10.15
CA ARG A 100 -5.13 7.35 8.83
C ARG A 100 -4.86 8.86 8.79
N ILE A 101 -5.03 9.42 7.60
CA ILE A 101 -5.09 10.85 7.32
C ILE A 101 -6.58 11.24 7.33
N VAL A 102 -6.92 12.19 8.19
CA VAL A 102 -8.29 12.71 8.35
C VAL A 102 -8.36 14.17 7.94
N ARG A 103 -9.56 14.59 7.51
CA ARG A 103 -9.88 15.99 7.27
C ARG A 103 -10.02 16.72 8.61
N VAL A 104 -9.39 17.88 8.72
CA VAL A 104 -9.54 18.82 9.84
C VAL A 104 -9.95 20.19 9.29
N ARG A 105 -10.36 21.11 10.16
CA ARG A 105 -10.87 22.43 9.76
C ARG A 105 -9.99 23.15 8.74
N ASP A 106 -8.67 23.09 8.94
CA ASP A 106 -7.70 23.84 8.14
C ASP A 106 -6.95 23.00 7.08
N GLY A 107 -7.35 21.73 6.87
CA GLY A 107 -6.69 20.85 5.90
C GLY A 107 -6.74 19.37 6.28
N ILE A 108 -5.57 18.73 6.34
CA ILE A 108 -5.45 17.29 6.63
C ILE A 108 -4.50 17.04 7.80
N ARG A 109 -4.76 16.00 8.59
CA ARG A 109 -3.88 15.59 9.69
C ARG A 109 -3.74 14.07 9.71
N LYS A 110 -2.52 13.57 9.92
CA LYS A 110 -2.31 12.18 10.30
C LYS A 110 -2.63 12.00 11.77
N VAL A 111 -3.37 10.95 12.11
CA VAL A 111 -3.74 10.66 13.51
C VAL A 111 -2.54 10.14 14.29
N GLY A 112 -1.78 9.20 13.72
CA GLY A 112 -0.64 8.57 14.37
C GLY A 112 0.66 8.59 13.56
N GLY A 113 1.57 7.69 13.95
CA GLY A 113 2.87 7.51 13.32
C GLY A 113 2.78 6.84 11.94
N ILE A 114 3.94 6.69 11.29
CA ILE A 114 4.08 5.76 10.17
C ILE A 114 4.70 4.49 10.72
N SER A 115 4.00 3.37 10.56
CA SER A 115 4.44 2.07 11.05
C SER A 115 4.04 0.96 10.08
N PHE A 116 4.74 -0.16 10.20
CA PHE A 116 4.44 -1.39 9.46
C PHE A 116 3.19 -2.06 10.02
N GLY A 117 2.33 -2.59 9.14
CA GLY A 117 1.06 -3.21 9.53
C GLY A 117 -0.05 -2.22 9.91
N ALA A 118 0.16 -0.91 9.76
CA ALA A 118 -0.81 0.13 10.16
C ALA A 118 -2.14 0.10 9.38
N SER A 119 -2.17 -0.48 8.17
CA SER A 119 -3.35 -0.48 7.30
C SER A 119 -3.58 -1.82 6.61
N ARG A 120 -4.38 -2.69 7.21
CA ARG A 120 -4.66 -4.04 6.66
C ARG A 120 -5.34 -3.99 5.29
N HIS A 121 -6.29 -3.07 5.09
CA HIS A 121 -7.06 -2.97 3.84
C HIS A 121 -6.19 -2.51 2.66
N MET A 122 -5.43 -1.42 2.84
CA MET A 122 -4.56 -0.90 1.79
C MET A 122 -3.34 -1.80 1.56
N ALA A 123 -2.81 -2.44 2.62
CA ALA A 123 -1.73 -3.40 2.48
C ALA A 123 -2.14 -4.60 1.62
N ARG A 124 -3.33 -5.18 1.87
CA ARG A 124 -3.88 -6.28 1.07
C ARG A 124 -3.98 -5.91 -0.42
N LEU A 125 -4.47 -4.70 -0.72
CA LEU A 125 -4.56 -4.22 -2.09
C LEU A 125 -3.19 -4.09 -2.75
N VAL A 126 -2.22 -3.45 -2.10
CA VAL A 126 -0.87 -3.29 -2.66
C VAL A 126 -0.20 -4.64 -2.88
N LEU A 127 -0.35 -5.57 -1.93
CA LEU A 127 0.18 -6.93 -2.08
C LEU A 127 -0.43 -7.69 -3.25
N GLU A 128 -1.72 -7.47 -3.55
CA GLU A 128 -2.35 -8.07 -4.73
C GLU A 128 -1.80 -7.48 -6.03
N VAL A 129 -1.67 -6.16 -6.08
CA VAL A 129 -1.07 -5.45 -7.22
C VAL A 129 0.37 -5.93 -7.46
N MET A 130 1.16 -6.08 -6.40
CA MET A 130 2.55 -6.54 -6.48
C MET A 130 2.74 -7.96 -7.03
N LYS A 131 1.69 -8.80 -7.03
CA LYS A 131 1.77 -10.12 -7.66
C LYS A 131 1.83 -10.02 -9.19
N VAL A 132 1.23 -8.98 -9.75
CA VAL A 132 1.20 -8.70 -11.19
C VAL A 132 2.34 -7.76 -11.59
N ALA A 133 2.56 -6.70 -10.82
CA ALA A 133 3.63 -5.72 -11.03
C ALA A 133 4.42 -5.47 -9.74
N PRO A 134 5.51 -6.23 -9.47
CA PRO A 134 6.28 -6.15 -8.24
C PRO A 134 6.88 -4.77 -7.92
N GLU A 135 7.02 -3.91 -8.92
CA GLU A 135 7.50 -2.53 -8.82
C GLU A 135 6.43 -1.55 -8.29
N VAL A 136 5.13 -1.85 -8.45
CA VAL A 136 4.01 -1.01 -7.98
C VAL A 136 3.72 -1.34 -6.52
N ARG A 137 4.43 -0.63 -5.62
CA ARG A 137 4.47 -0.95 -4.18
C ARG A 137 3.78 0.07 -3.29
N SER A 138 3.17 1.12 -3.86
CA SER A 138 2.50 2.16 -3.09
C SER A 138 1.07 2.38 -3.56
N ALA A 139 0.22 2.78 -2.63
CA ALA A 139 -1.13 3.18 -2.93
C ALA A 139 -1.66 4.20 -1.92
N MET A 140 -2.64 4.99 -2.34
CA MET A 140 -3.42 5.86 -1.47
C MET A 140 -4.90 5.76 -1.83
N ASN A 141 -5.76 5.59 -0.83
CA ASN A 141 -7.20 5.73 -1.04
C ASN A 141 -7.63 7.18 -0.87
N VAL A 142 -8.55 7.63 -1.71
CA VAL A 142 -9.16 8.96 -1.70
C VAL A 142 -10.66 8.85 -1.97
N ALA A 143 -11.40 9.89 -1.59
CA ALA A 143 -12.84 9.97 -1.79
C ALA A 143 -13.19 9.83 -3.27
N TYR A 144 -14.22 9.04 -3.56
CA TYR A 144 -14.77 8.94 -4.90
C TYR A 144 -15.69 10.13 -5.20
N SER A 145 -15.49 10.72 -6.38
CA SER A 145 -16.47 11.59 -7.01
C SER A 145 -16.40 11.40 -8.54
N PRO A 146 -17.53 11.52 -9.27
CA PRO A 146 -17.51 11.47 -10.73
C PRO A 146 -16.52 12.47 -11.33
N GLU A 147 -16.46 13.69 -10.80
CA GLU A 147 -15.61 14.77 -11.28
C GLU A 147 -14.11 14.44 -11.07
N ALA A 148 -13.76 13.75 -9.98
CA ALA A 148 -12.40 13.28 -9.74
C ALA A 148 -11.97 12.25 -10.79
N ILE A 149 -12.86 11.31 -11.14
CA ILE A 149 -12.61 10.30 -12.19
C ILE A 149 -12.47 10.96 -13.56
N GLU A 150 -13.31 11.94 -13.89
CA GLU A 150 -13.21 12.69 -15.15
C GLU A 150 -11.90 13.45 -15.25
N ARG A 151 -11.47 14.12 -14.18
CA ARG A 151 -10.15 14.79 -14.11
C ARG A 151 -9.01 13.80 -14.28
N MET A 152 -9.03 12.65 -13.59
CA MET A 152 -8.02 11.61 -13.76
C MET A 152 -7.94 11.12 -15.21
N ARG A 153 -9.09 10.97 -15.88
CA ARG A 153 -9.15 10.58 -17.30
C ARG A 153 -8.56 11.66 -18.21
N ALA A 154 -8.88 12.94 -17.96
CA ALA A 154 -8.34 14.06 -18.72
C ALA A 154 -6.81 14.21 -18.55
N LEU A 155 -6.28 13.82 -17.39
CA LEU A 155 -4.83 13.74 -17.11
C LEU A 155 -4.14 12.52 -17.76
N GLY A 156 -4.89 11.67 -18.47
CA GLY A 156 -4.36 10.50 -19.15
C GLY A 156 -4.10 9.29 -18.25
N PHE A 157 -4.64 9.28 -17.02
CA PHE A 157 -4.47 8.13 -16.13
C PHE A 157 -5.21 6.92 -16.68
N ARG A 158 -4.60 5.74 -16.54
CA ARG A 158 -5.28 4.47 -16.77
C ARG A 158 -6.16 4.16 -15.57
N ILE A 159 -7.45 3.93 -15.83
CA ILE A 159 -8.46 3.78 -14.78
C ILE A 159 -9.15 2.42 -14.93
N GLY A 160 -9.06 1.61 -13.89
CA GLY A 160 -9.85 0.41 -13.71
C GLY A 160 -10.99 0.62 -12.71
N SER A 161 -12.05 -0.15 -12.83
CA SER A 161 -13.16 -0.14 -11.86
C SER A 161 -13.81 -1.50 -11.73
N PHE A 162 -14.31 -1.82 -10.55
CA PHE A 162 -15.11 -3.02 -10.30
C PHE A 162 -16.45 -2.67 -9.65
N ASP A 163 -17.45 -3.53 -9.85
CA ASP A 163 -18.76 -3.39 -9.24
C ASP A 163 -18.96 -4.43 -8.13
N ARG A 164 -19.11 -3.96 -6.90
CA ARG A 164 -19.36 -4.79 -5.71
C ARG A 164 -20.66 -5.59 -5.80
N ARG A 165 -21.59 -5.20 -6.68
CA ARG A 165 -22.85 -5.96 -6.90
C ARG A 165 -22.62 -7.26 -7.64
N LYS A 166 -21.53 -7.36 -8.42
CA LYS A 166 -21.13 -8.57 -9.15
C LYS A 166 -20.31 -9.53 -8.31
N GLU A 167 -19.97 -9.15 -7.08
CA GLU A 167 -19.17 -9.95 -6.15
C GLU A 167 -19.91 -11.24 -5.76
N PRO A 168 -19.31 -12.43 -5.92
CA PRO A 168 -19.88 -13.70 -5.49
C PRO A 168 -20.22 -13.73 -3.99
N TRP A 169 -21.31 -14.42 -3.64
CA TRP A 169 -21.83 -14.44 -2.26
C TRP A 169 -20.82 -15.03 -1.25
N ASP A 170 -20.08 -16.05 -1.64
CA ASP A 170 -19.03 -16.70 -0.83
C ASP A 170 -17.83 -15.79 -0.55
N VAL A 171 -17.56 -14.82 -1.45
CA VAL A 171 -16.58 -13.75 -1.24
C VAL A 171 -17.14 -12.68 -0.32
N LYS A 172 -18.41 -12.28 -0.50
CA LYS A 172 -19.07 -11.29 0.39
C LYS A 172 -19.10 -11.73 1.85
N ALA A 173 -19.21 -13.03 2.11
CA ALA A 173 -19.22 -13.60 3.45
C ALA A 173 -17.85 -13.54 4.17
N LYS A 174 -16.74 -13.30 3.46
CA LYS A 174 -15.38 -13.29 4.02
C LYS A 174 -14.86 -11.86 4.19
N GLU A 175 -14.55 -11.48 5.43
CA GLU A 175 -14.08 -10.13 5.74
C GLU A 175 -12.79 -9.75 4.98
N GLY A 176 -12.90 -8.69 4.18
CA GLY A 176 -11.82 -8.15 3.36
C GLY A 176 -11.45 -8.96 2.13
N ALA A 177 -12.25 -9.98 1.76
CA ALA A 177 -12.12 -10.68 0.48
C ALA A 177 -12.69 -9.84 -0.69
N SER A 178 -13.71 -9.01 -0.44
CA SER A 178 -14.34 -8.17 -1.46
C SER A 178 -13.37 -7.24 -2.20
N LEU A 179 -12.44 -6.63 -1.46
CA LEU A 179 -11.47 -5.71 -2.07
C LEU A 179 -10.48 -6.47 -2.95
N ILE A 180 -10.00 -7.63 -2.48
CA ILE A 180 -9.05 -8.45 -3.23
C ILE A 180 -9.68 -8.98 -4.51
N TRP A 181 -10.93 -9.45 -4.43
CA TRP A 181 -11.66 -9.90 -5.61
C TRP A 181 -11.81 -8.78 -6.65
N GLY A 182 -12.26 -7.59 -6.24
CA GLY A 182 -12.45 -6.48 -7.17
C GLY A 182 -11.14 -5.99 -7.80
N VAL A 183 -10.04 -5.98 -7.03
CA VAL A 183 -8.71 -5.66 -7.58
C VAL A 183 -8.28 -6.72 -8.60
N LYS A 184 -8.47 -8.01 -8.30
CA LYS A 184 -8.16 -9.09 -9.26
C LYS A 184 -8.96 -8.97 -10.55
N GLU A 185 -10.27 -8.72 -10.46
CA GLU A 185 -11.14 -8.54 -11.63
C GLU A 185 -10.61 -7.43 -12.55
N VAL A 186 -10.18 -6.30 -11.95
CA VAL A 186 -9.61 -5.18 -12.69
C VAL A 186 -8.27 -5.54 -13.33
N LEU A 187 -7.37 -6.19 -12.58
CA LEU A 187 -6.05 -6.55 -13.08
C LEU A 187 -6.13 -7.61 -14.20
N GLU A 188 -7.00 -8.60 -14.06
CA GLU A 188 -7.26 -9.63 -15.08
C GLU A 188 -7.91 -9.04 -16.33
N GLY A 189 -8.86 -8.10 -16.14
CA GLY A 189 -9.56 -7.45 -17.26
C GLY A 189 -8.70 -6.47 -18.07
N LEU A 190 -7.77 -5.77 -17.42
CA LEU A 190 -6.88 -4.83 -18.11
C LEU A 190 -5.58 -5.48 -18.63
N GLY A 191 -5.17 -6.61 -18.06
CA GLY A 191 -3.91 -7.28 -18.40
C GLY A 191 -2.65 -6.55 -17.90
N GLU A 192 -2.83 -5.41 -17.23
CA GLU A 192 -1.78 -4.58 -16.66
C GLU A 192 -2.29 -3.83 -15.43
N VAL A 193 -1.36 -3.24 -14.65
CA VAL A 193 -1.72 -2.46 -13.46
C VAL A 193 -2.09 -1.03 -13.88
N PRO A 194 -3.34 -0.56 -13.61
CA PRO A 194 -3.74 0.81 -13.90
C PRO A 194 -3.14 1.81 -12.91
N ASP A 195 -3.21 3.09 -13.21
CA ASP A 195 -2.84 4.16 -12.27
C ASP A 195 -3.88 4.29 -11.14
N VAL A 196 -5.14 3.95 -11.43
CA VAL A 196 -6.27 4.14 -10.53
C VAL A 196 -7.21 2.94 -10.57
N ILE A 197 -7.68 2.49 -9.41
CA ILE A 197 -8.77 1.53 -9.25
C ILE A 197 -9.86 2.15 -8.40
N TYR A 198 -11.10 2.25 -8.90
CA TYR A 198 -12.23 2.76 -8.12
C TYR A 198 -13.41 1.80 -8.03
N ASP A 199 -14.25 2.02 -7.01
CA ASP A 199 -15.56 1.37 -6.88
C ASP A 199 -16.61 2.38 -6.43
N LYS A 200 -17.87 2.18 -6.85
CA LYS A 200 -19.00 3.06 -6.52
C LYS A 200 -19.66 2.72 -5.17
N GLY A 201 -18.97 1.98 -4.30
CA GLY A 201 -19.51 1.53 -3.02
C GLY A 201 -20.55 0.41 -3.16
N ASP A 202 -21.12 0.05 -2.02
CA ASP A 202 -22.27 -0.86 -1.87
C ASP A 202 -22.97 -0.49 -0.54
N ILE A 203 -24.06 -1.14 -0.17
CA ILE A 203 -24.72 -0.93 1.12
C ILE A 203 -23.69 -1.11 2.26
N GLY A 204 -23.47 -0.05 3.04
CA GLY A 204 -22.48 -0.02 4.13
C GLY A 204 -21.01 0.09 3.69
N LYS A 205 -20.72 0.27 2.41
CA LYS A 205 -19.36 0.43 1.86
C LYS A 205 -19.26 1.77 1.12
N GLU A 206 -18.48 2.69 1.67
CA GLU A 206 -18.23 4.01 1.06
C GLU A 206 -17.56 3.85 -0.33
N PRO A 207 -18.04 4.58 -1.36
CA PRO A 207 -17.36 4.67 -2.65
C PRO A 207 -15.92 5.16 -2.51
N MET A 208 -14.99 4.60 -3.28
CA MET A 208 -13.56 4.84 -3.05
C MET A 208 -12.74 4.79 -4.32
N ILE A 209 -11.78 5.70 -4.43
CA ILE A 209 -10.72 5.67 -5.45
C ILE A 209 -9.42 5.22 -4.77
N ARG A 210 -8.66 4.31 -5.40
CA ARG A 210 -7.29 3.95 -4.98
C ARG A 210 -6.32 4.33 -6.09
N VAL A 211 -5.42 5.25 -5.78
CA VAL A 211 -4.33 5.67 -6.66
C VAL A 211 -3.13 4.77 -6.39
N LEU A 212 -2.56 4.20 -7.44
CA LEU A 212 -1.44 3.25 -7.42
C LEU A 212 -0.17 3.93 -7.95
N GLY A 213 0.99 3.46 -7.49
CA GLY A 213 2.28 3.94 -7.98
C GLY A 213 3.45 3.10 -7.49
N ARG A 214 4.62 3.32 -8.10
CA ARG A 214 5.85 2.58 -7.73
C ARG A 214 6.35 2.93 -6.34
N ASP A 215 6.08 4.16 -5.92
CA ASP A 215 6.45 4.68 -4.62
C ASP A 215 5.49 5.80 -4.14
N PRO A 216 5.59 6.22 -2.87
CA PRO A 216 4.68 7.20 -2.30
C PRO A 216 4.73 8.57 -2.96
N GLU A 217 5.86 8.93 -3.55
CA GLU A 217 6.01 10.23 -4.21
C GLU A 217 5.22 10.25 -5.52
N GLU A 218 5.32 9.20 -6.32
CA GLU A 218 4.50 9.04 -7.54
C GLU A 218 3.00 9.07 -7.21
N VAL A 219 2.56 8.35 -6.17
CA VAL A 219 1.16 8.33 -5.75
C VAL A 219 0.69 9.73 -5.33
N VAL A 220 1.51 10.44 -4.53
CA VAL A 220 1.18 11.79 -4.08
C VAL A 220 1.17 12.78 -5.25
N GLN A 221 2.09 12.67 -6.21
CA GLN A 221 2.08 13.51 -7.41
C GLN A 221 0.77 13.34 -8.19
N LYS A 222 0.34 12.10 -8.44
CA LYS A 222 -0.96 11.80 -9.09
C LYS A 222 -2.13 12.41 -8.33
N VAL A 223 -2.17 12.27 -7.00
CA VAL A 223 -3.22 12.88 -6.17
C VAL A 223 -3.20 14.41 -6.25
N LEU A 224 -2.02 15.03 -6.23
CA LEU A 224 -1.88 16.48 -6.29
C LEU A 224 -2.27 17.04 -7.66
N GLU A 225 -2.05 16.31 -8.75
CA GLU A 225 -2.50 16.70 -10.10
C GLU A 225 -4.02 16.76 -10.20
N VAL A 226 -4.73 15.83 -9.56
CA VAL A 226 -6.20 15.79 -9.57
C VAL A 226 -6.83 16.99 -8.84
N VAL A 227 -6.12 17.55 -7.86
CA VAL A 227 -6.56 18.75 -7.13
C VAL A 227 -5.98 20.05 -7.69
N ARG A 228 -5.16 20.02 -8.76
CA ARG A 228 -4.79 21.27 -9.43
C ARG A 228 -6.04 21.89 -10.04
N ARG A 229 -6.33 23.13 -9.66
CA ARG A 229 -7.29 23.97 -10.40
C ARG A 229 -6.66 24.30 -11.74
N ALA A 230 -7.43 24.13 -12.81
CA ALA A 230 -7.12 24.72 -14.12
C ALA A 230 -7.26 26.24 -14.04
#